data_AF-A0A0C2BS70-F1
#
_entry.id   AF-A0A0C2BS70-F1
#
_cell.length_a   1.000
_cell.length_b   1.000
_cell.length_c   1.000
_cell.angle_alpha   90.00
_cell.angle_beta   90.00
_cell.angle_gamma   90.00
#
_symmetry.space_group_name_H-M   'P 1'
#
loop_
_entity.id
_entity.type
_entity.pdbx_description
1 polymer ?
#
loop_
_entity_poly.entity_id
_entity_poly.type
_entity_poly.pdbx_seq_one_letter_code
_entity_poly.pdbx_strand_id
1 'polypeptide(L)'
;MSLMRQSFWIPKLRAQVTRIIRPYIPCQKFNNFPYKYPEQGDLPAQRVCRSRPFAHVGLDYFGPLSISQPDGTDSKRYVCIITFMATRLIHLDVVPDLTTAAFLMMFRRFFGRRGHRTELYHK
;
A
#
# COMPACT_ATOMS: atom_id res chain seq x y z
N MET A 1 9.08 -33.14 -28.16
CA MET A 1 8.48 -33.35 -29.51
C MET A 1 9.20 -34.43 -30.31
N SER A 2 10.52 -34.63 -30.12
CA SER A 2 11.29 -35.70 -30.80
C SER A 2 10.80 -37.11 -30.44
N LEU A 3 10.53 -37.38 -29.15
CA LEU A 3 10.07 -38.69 -28.69
C LEU A 3 8.77 -39.16 -29.36
N MET A 4 7.76 -38.30 -29.49
CA MET A 4 6.49 -38.69 -30.14
C MET A 4 6.62 -38.97 -31.63
N ARG A 5 7.59 -38.36 -32.32
CA ARG A 5 7.83 -38.58 -33.75
C ARG A 5 8.56 -39.89 -34.04
N GLN A 6 9.13 -40.56 -33.03
CA GLN A 6 9.72 -41.89 -33.19
C GLN A 6 8.66 -42.97 -33.39
N SER A 7 7.44 -42.76 -32.89
CA SER A 7 6.36 -43.75 -32.93
C SER A 7 5.12 -43.31 -33.72
N PHE A 8 4.92 -41.99 -33.93
CA PHE A 8 3.70 -41.47 -34.54
C PHE A 8 3.96 -40.32 -35.53
N TRP A 9 3.24 -40.34 -36.67
CA TRP A 9 3.20 -39.23 -37.62
C TRP A 9 1.89 -38.44 -37.48
N ILE A 10 1.91 -37.41 -36.63
CA ILE A 10 0.75 -36.55 -36.37
C ILE A 10 0.92 -35.21 -37.11
N PRO A 11 0.04 -34.87 -38.07
CA PRO A 11 0.05 -33.57 -38.73
C PRO A 11 -0.09 -32.42 -37.73
N LYS A 12 0.71 -31.36 -37.90
CA LYS A 12 0.68 -30.15 -37.04
C LYS A 12 0.80 -30.43 -35.53
N LEU A 13 1.50 -31.50 -35.12
CA LEU A 13 1.69 -31.91 -33.72
C LEU A 13 2.04 -30.74 -32.79
N ARG A 14 2.92 -29.82 -33.21
CA ARG A 14 3.32 -28.65 -32.40
C ARG A 14 2.13 -27.76 -32.04
N ALA A 15 1.28 -27.45 -33.02
CA ALA A 15 0.11 -26.62 -32.79
C ALA A 15 -0.86 -27.29 -31.81
N GLN A 16 -1.07 -28.61 -31.94
CA GLN A 16 -1.96 -29.36 -31.04
C GLN A 16 -1.42 -29.42 -29.61
N VAL A 17 -0.13 -29.72 -29.44
CA VAL A 17 0.52 -29.76 -28.12
C VAL A 17 0.49 -28.38 -27.47
N THR A 18 0.81 -27.31 -28.20
CA THR A 18 0.71 -25.93 -27.68
C THR A 18 -0.73 -25.58 -27.28
N ARG A 19 -1.74 -26.02 -28.04
CA ARG A 19 -3.16 -25.79 -27.70
C ARG A 19 -3.56 -26.45 -26.38
N ILE A 20 -3.06 -27.65 -26.10
CA ILE A 20 -3.36 -28.40 -24.87
C ILE A 20 -2.57 -27.86 -23.68
N ILE A 21 -1.30 -27.53 -23.86
CA ILE A 21 -0.43 -27.04 -22.78
C ILE A 21 -0.78 -25.61 -22.38
N ARG A 22 -1.19 -24.75 -23.31
CA ARG A 22 -1.49 -23.33 -23.04
C ARG A 22 -2.48 -23.11 -21.88
N PRO A 23 -3.65 -23.78 -21.82
CA PRO A 23 -4.59 -23.61 -20.71
C PRO A 23 -4.24 -24.46 -19.47
N TYR A 24 -3.21 -25.31 -19.52
CA TYR A 24 -2.91 -26.24 -18.44
C TYR A 24 -2.25 -25.52 -17.25
N ILE A 25 -3.00 -25.39 -16.14
CA ILE A 25 -2.64 -24.57 -14.98
C ILE A 25 -1.24 -24.89 -14.42
N PRO A 26 -0.82 -26.17 -14.23
CA PRO A 26 0.54 -26.45 -13.75
C PRO A 26 1.64 -25.92 -14.69
N CYS A 27 1.46 -26.06 -16.00
CA CYS A 27 2.42 -25.51 -16.97
C CYS A 27 2.39 -23.98 -17.00
N GLN A 28 1.24 -23.35 -16.81
CA GLN A 28 1.15 -21.89 -16.66
C GLN A 28 1.89 -21.42 -15.42
N LYS A 29 1.69 -22.08 -14.26
CA LYS A 29 2.37 -21.70 -13.01
C LYS A 29 3.89 -21.80 -13.09
N PHE A 30 4.39 -22.84 -13.78
CA PHE A 30 5.84 -23.08 -13.86
C PHE A 30 6.54 -22.24 -14.94
N ASN A 31 5.87 -21.98 -16.07
CA ASN A 31 6.51 -21.40 -17.25
C ASN A 31 6.04 -19.99 -17.62
N ASN A 32 4.94 -19.49 -17.06
CA ASN A 32 4.42 -18.18 -17.45
C ASN A 32 5.21 -17.05 -16.76
N PHE A 33 5.36 -15.93 -17.46
CA PHE A 33 6.01 -14.75 -16.88
C PHE A 33 5.14 -14.15 -15.76
N PRO A 34 5.76 -13.42 -14.81
CA PRO A 34 5.03 -12.61 -13.85
C PRO A 34 4.05 -11.66 -14.54
N TYR A 35 2.99 -11.28 -13.83
CA TYR A 35 2.06 -10.25 -14.30
C TYR A 35 2.84 -8.98 -14.65
N LYS A 36 2.76 -8.55 -15.92
CA LYS A 36 3.39 -7.30 -16.35
C LYS A 36 2.60 -6.16 -15.73
N TYR A 37 3.26 -5.37 -14.88
CA TYR A 37 2.66 -4.18 -14.32
C TYR A 37 2.18 -3.24 -15.44
N PRO A 38 1.00 -2.59 -15.27
CA PRO A 38 0.58 -1.54 -16.18
C PRO A 38 1.61 -0.41 -16.18
N GLU A 39 1.64 0.38 -17.25
CA GLU A 39 2.43 1.62 -17.27
C GLU A 39 1.96 2.52 -16.12
N GLN A 40 2.87 2.83 -15.21
CA GLN A 40 2.61 3.73 -14.10
C GLN A 40 3.13 5.12 -14.49
N GLY A 41 2.31 6.14 -14.27
CA GLY A 41 2.78 7.53 -14.37
C GLY A 41 3.82 7.86 -13.30
N ASP A 42 4.54 8.95 -13.51
CA ASP A 42 5.53 9.42 -12.54
C ASP A 42 4.89 9.70 -11.18
N LEU A 43 5.64 9.39 -10.12
CA LEU A 43 5.24 9.73 -8.77
C LEU A 43 5.28 11.26 -8.58
N PRO A 44 4.37 11.83 -7.75
CA PRO A 44 4.42 13.25 -7.42
C PRO A 44 5.79 13.66 -6.84
N ALA A 45 6.26 14.85 -7.19
CA ALA A 45 7.56 15.38 -6.75
C ALA A 45 7.74 15.29 -5.23
N GLN A 46 6.67 15.49 -4.45
CA GLN A 46 6.66 15.41 -2.99
C GLN A 46 7.02 14.03 -2.42
N ARG A 47 6.91 12.96 -3.23
CA ARG A 47 7.29 11.58 -2.85
C ARG A 47 8.72 11.22 -3.26
N VAL A 48 9.34 11.97 -4.15
CA VAL A 48 10.65 11.62 -4.75
C VAL A 48 11.72 12.67 -4.49
N CYS A 49 11.36 13.95 -4.43
CA CYS A 49 12.27 15.05 -4.17
C CYS A 49 12.61 15.13 -2.68
N ARG A 50 13.89 15.30 -2.37
CA ARG A 50 14.36 15.54 -1.01
C ARG A 50 13.78 16.85 -0.50
N SER A 51 13.19 16.79 0.68
CA SER A 51 12.64 17.94 1.39
C SER A 51 12.93 17.80 2.89
N ARG A 52 12.67 18.85 3.66
CA ARG A 52 12.81 18.79 5.12
C ARG A 52 11.82 17.75 5.68
N PRO A 53 12.17 17.01 6.74
CA PRO A 53 11.25 16.10 7.38
C PRO A 53 9.92 16.79 7.70
N PHE A 54 8.81 16.13 7.40
CA PHE A 54 7.44 16.66 7.57
C PHE A 54 7.08 17.88 6.71
N ALA A 55 7.82 18.19 5.65
CA ALA A 55 7.43 19.25 4.72
C ALA A 55 6.17 18.90 3.92
N HIS A 56 6.04 17.64 3.48
CA HIS A 56 4.85 17.13 2.81
C HIS A 56 4.35 15.89 3.55
N VAL A 57 3.20 15.97 4.21
CA VAL A 57 2.67 14.85 5.00
C VAL A 57 1.32 14.40 4.50
N GLY A 58 1.11 13.09 4.53
CA GLY A 58 -0.20 12.46 4.39
C GLY A 58 -0.86 12.33 5.76
N LEU A 59 -2.16 12.55 5.81
CA LEU A 59 -2.99 12.32 7.00
C LEU A 59 -3.89 11.10 6.79
N ASP A 60 -3.92 10.22 7.79
CA ASP A 60 -4.84 9.08 7.85
C ASP A 60 -5.25 8.82 9.31
N TYR A 61 -6.30 8.02 9.50
CA TYR A 61 -6.79 7.62 10.82
C TYR A 61 -6.95 6.11 10.89
N PHE A 62 -6.51 5.53 12.00
CA PHE A 62 -6.71 4.13 12.33
C PHE A 62 -7.58 3.98 13.59
N GLY A 63 -8.58 3.12 13.55
CA GLY A 63 -9.47 2.86 14.68
C GLY A 63 -10.87 2.37 14.25
N PRO A 64 -11.81 2.28 15.20
CA PRO A 64 -11.66 2.57 16.63
C PRO A 64 -10.93 1.46 17.39
N LEU A 65 -10.02 1.84 18.28
CA LEU A 65 -9.40 0.96 19.28
C LEU A 65 -10.19 1.05 20.59
N SER A 66 -10.50 -0.10 21.18
CA SER A 66 -11.06 -0.15 22.54
C SER A 66 -9.91 0.02 23.54
N ILE A 67 -9.98 1.05 24.36
CA ILE A 67 -9.05 1.28 25.46
C ILE A 67 -9.83 1.22 26.76
N SER A 68 -9.47 0.24 27.59
CA SER A 68 -10.03 0.09 28.93
C SER A 68 -9.59 1.25 29.81
N GLN A 69 -10.58 1.88 30.42
CA GLN A 69 -10.39 2.98 31.34
C GLN A 69 -10.24 2.48 32.78
N PRO A 70 -9.66 3.30 33.68
CA PRO A 70 -9.51 2.95 35.09
C PRO A 70 -10.83 2.70 35.83
N ASP A 71 -11.95 3.21 35.30
CA ASP A 71 -13.30 3.01 35.86
C ASP A 71 -13.95 1.69 35.42
N GLY A 72 -13.23 0.85 34.66
CA GLY A 72 -13.73 -0.42 34.14
C GLY A 72 -14.57 -0.30 32.88
N THR A 73 -14.74 0.92 32.33
CA THR A 73 -15.42 1.12 31.05
C THR A 73 -14.45 1.07 29.88
N ASP A 74 -14.94 0.65 28.72
CA ASP A 74 -14.17 0.66 27.49
C ASP A 74 -14.47 1.93 26.69
N SER A 75 -13.43 2.61 26.23
CA SER A 75 -13.58 3.80 25.41
C SER A 75 -12.94 3.67 24.04
N LYS A 76 -13.68 4.12 23.03
CA LYS A 76 -13.18 4.18 21.66
C LYS A 76 -12.16 5.30 21.55
N ARG A 77 -11.01 4.99 20.95
CA ARG A 77 -9.96 5.93 20.59
C ARG A 77 -9.55 5.70 19.15
N TYR A 78 -9.04 6.75 18.53
CA TYR A 78 -8.48 6.70 17.19
C TYR A 78 -7.01 7.09 17.24
N VAL A 79 -6.24 6.62 16.29
CA VAL A 79 -4.84 7.00 16.10
C VAL A 79 -4.75 7.80 14.83
N CYS A 80 -4.33 9.06 14.92
CA CYS A 80 -3.98 9.84 13.75
C CYS A 80 -2.59 9.43 13.28
N ILE A 81 -2.49 9.12 12.00
CA ILE A 81 -1.26 8.73 11.30
C ILE A 81 -0.85 9.91 10.43
N ILE A 82 0.31 10.50 10.74
CA ILE A 82 0.93 11.55 9.93
C ILE A 82 2.16 10.96 9.27
N THR A 83 2.14 10.81 7.95
CA THR A 83 3.22 10.15 7.19
C THR A 83 3.94 11.13 6.29
N PHE A 84 5.25 11.28 6.45
CA PHE A 84 6.07 12.08 5.54
C PHE A 84 6.19 11.40 4.16
N MET A 85 5.87 12.14 3.09
CA MET A 85 5.69 11.58 1.75
C MET A 85 6.97 11.03 1.12
N ALA A 86 8.12 11.69 1.35
CA ALA A 86 9.38 11.32 0.71
C ALA A 86 10.09 10.13 1.38
N THR A 87 10.22 10.12 2.72
CA THR A 87 10.93 9.04 3.44
C THR A 87 10.03 8.09 4.21
N ARG A 88 8.71 8.26 4.16
CA ARG A 88 7.72 7.43 4.87
C ARG A 88 7.91 7.40 6.38
N LEU A 89 8.46 8.46 6.97
CA LEU A 89 8.51 8.61 8.42
C LEU A 89 7.10 8.83 8.97
N ILE A 90 6.74 8.07 10.01
CA ILE A 90 5.39 8.08 10.59
C ILE A 90 5.42 8.75 11.98
N HIS A 91 4.48 9.66 12.21
CA HIS A 91 4.11 10.16 13.53
C HIS A 91 2.71 9.68 13.87
N LEU A 92 2.58 9.04 15.03
CA LEU A 92 1.31 8.56 15.57
C LEU A 92 0.93 9.43 16.76
N ASP A 93 -0.32 9.89 16.80
CA ASP A 93 -0.88 10.55 17.98
C ASP A 93 -2.28 9.99 18.26
N VAL A 94 -2.59 9.78 19.54
CA VAL A 94 -3.88 9.23 19.96
C VAL A 94 -4.89 10.38 20.08
N VAL A 95 -6.08 10.17 19.53
CA VAL A 95 -7.16 11.15 19.45
C VAL A 95 -8.42 10.53 20.06
N PRO A 96 -9.17 11.27 20.90
CA PRO A 96 -10.36 10.74 21.56
C PRO A 96 -11.48 10.35 20.59
N ASP A 97 -11.66 11.10 19.51
CA ASP A 97 -12.71 10.92 18.52
C ASP A 97 -12.26 11.44 17.13
N LEU A 98 -13.15 11.37 16.14
CA LEU A 98 -12.91 11.90 14.79
C LEU A 98 -13.45 13.33 14.61
N THR A 99 -13.63 14.08 15.71
CA THR A 99 -14.13 15.46 15.62
C THR A 99 -13.02 16.41 15.17
N THR A 100 -13.42 17.50 14.51
CA THR A 100 -12.49 18.57 14.11
C THR A 100 -11.77 19.17 15.30
N ALA A 101 -12.43 19.31 16.46
CA ALA A 101 -11.81 19.83 17.67
C ALA A 101 -10.65 18.94 18.15
N ALA A 102 -10.87 17.63 18.18
CA ALA A 102 -9.84 16.67 18.56
C ALA A 102 -8.68 16.62 17.55
N PHE A 103 -8.98 16.71 16.25
CA PHE A 103 -7.98 16.88 15.20
C PHE A 103 -7.13 18.14 15.40
N LEU A 104 -7.75 19.31 15.61
CA LEU A 104 -7.03 20.57 15.80
C LEU A 104 -6.11 20.54 17.03
N MET A 105 -6.56 19.94 18.13
CA MET A 105 -5.73 19.75 19.32
C MET A 105 -4.52 18.85 19.04
N MET A 106 -4.74 17.73 18.36
CA MET A 106 -3.66 16.83 17.93
C MET A 106 -2.69 17.54 16.99
N PHE A 107 -3.20 18.28 16.01
CA PHE A 107 -2.39 18.94 15.01
C PHE A 107 -1.56 20.09 15.60
N ARG A 108 -2.10 20.80 16.59
CA ARG A 108 -1.35 21.78 17.38
C ARG A 108 -0.20 21.13 18.17
N ARG A 109 -0.40 19.95 18.76
CA ARG A 109 0.68 19.19 19.43
C ARG A 109 1.75 18.74 18.43
N PHE A 110 1.33 18.28 17.24
CA PHE A 110 2.25 17.90 16.17
C PHE A 110 3.16 19.07 15.79
N PHE A 111 2.58 20.25 15.51
CA PHE A 111 3.37 21.44 15.19
C PHE A 111 4.25 21.93 16.33
N GLY A 112 3.77 21.87 17.57
CA GLY A 112 4.59 22.19 18.74
C GLY A 112 5.84 21.31 18.87
N ARG A 113 5.81 20.07 18.37
CA ARG A 113 6.95 19.13 18.40
C ARG A 113 7.81 19.16 17.14
N ARG A 114 7.22 19.42 15.96
CA ARG A 114 7.88 19.24 14.64
C ARG A 114 8.10 20.53 13.84
N GLY A 115 7.50 21.64 14.24
CA GLY A 115 7.66 22.95 13.59
C GLY A 115 6.64 23.22 12.46
N HIS A 116 6.46 24.50 12.12
CA HIS A 116 5.24 25.03 11.47
C HIS A 116 5.17 24.98 9.93
N ARG A 117 6.13 24.37 9.21
CA ARG A 117 6.15 24.40 7.74
C ARG A 117 5.84 23.02 7.16
N THR A 118 4.55 22.68 7.13
CA THR A 118 4.04 21.41 6.61
C THR A 118 2.87 21.65 5.66
N GLU A 119 2.96 21.08 4.47
CA GLU A 119 1.85 20.92 3.55
C GLU A 119 1.13 19.59 3.82
N LEU A 120 -0.18 19.68 4.02
CA LEU A 120 -1.04 18.54 4.27
C LEU A 120 -1.63 18.01 2.98
N TYR A 121 -1.55 16.70 2.81
CA TYR A 121 -2.16 15.97 1.71
C TYR A 121 -3.17 15.00 2.30
N HIS A 122 -4.43 15.15 1.90
CA HIS A 122 -5.42 14.09 2.13
C HIS A 122 -5.25 13.04 1.04
N LYS A 123 -5.40 11.77 1.43
CA LYS A 123 -5.31 10.65 0.50
C LYS A 123 -6.67 10.37 -0.12
#